data_AF-A0AAV4BC19-F1
#
_entry.id   AF-A0AAV4BC19-F1
#
_cell.length_a   1.000
_cell.length_b   1.000
_cell.length_c   1.000
_cell.angle_alpha   90.00
_cell.angle_beta   90.00
_cell.angle_gamma   90.00
#
_symmetry.space_group_name_H-M   'P 1'
#
loop_
_entity.id
_entity.type
_entity.pdbx_description
1 polymer ?
#
loop_
_entity_poly.entity_id
_entity_poly.type
_entity_poly.pdbx_seq_one_letter_code
_entity_poly.pdbx_strand_id
1 'polypeptide(L)'
;MDFYKEIACLEISNNVDSLIGLADSIWNYAETGYNAQKSSDAICRFLEKKSFRVIRNFKGIKSTFIAEYGHSESIAGPRKVANVGILCSYDAVPNKGHVKGTNLSAEVAVAAALALKAVISSTADKLGKVTLIGCPNQEGGGLIPLLRLRAFRGLDIVLTAVPGVKTQWHPIYTGSMSYKALYYGSAAQPEKTIPSTNAMDASITAYTNMQAMQEHFGRAWKAAGSIFQPGSIWVDRALCQTVVKFIAPTGPELKFMAMRILACLQSAANSSGCQVDINQREYTIQPLLSNIQLGYLLQLNAYHCGVLASPRKSLELMVPVDVAEVSRVVPTIRPTFYIGTDAKPGTEEFKTACKTNTAHHYALAMAKALAMTAVDVLHTPDTLATVKEELRASLEKEVKSKFTPFPVQETNVNRYLIQTEMPFDSGAVGWAKPVC
;
A
#
# COMPACT_ATOMS: atom_id res chain seq x y z
N MET A 1 -29.74 -14.80 2.71
CA MET A 1 -28.79 -13.68 2.60
C MET A 1 -29.53 -12.45 3.11
N ASP A 2 -28.86 -11.43 3.67
CA ASP A 2 -29.54 -10.20 4.13
C ASP A 2 -30.12 -9.44 2.92
N PHE A 3 -31.30 -8.82 3.07
CA PHE A 3 -31.96 -8.00 2.04
C PHE A 3 -31.03 -6.97 1.40
N TYR A 4 -30.22 -6.25 2.20
CA TYR A 4 -29.29 -5.25 1.66
C TYR A 4 -28.14 -5.88 0.86
N LYS A 5 -27.70 -7.07 1.27
CA LYS A 5 -26.67 -7.84 0.55
C LYS A 5 -27.21 -8.35 -0.78
N GLU A 6 -28.48 -8.74 -0.84
CA GLU A 6 -29.15 -9.13 -2.08
C GLU A 6 -29.25 -7.95 -3.06
N ILE A 7 -29.62 -6.75 -2.59
CA ILE A 7 -29.61 -5.52 -3.41
C ILE A 7 -28.20 -5.27 -3.99
N ALA A 8 -27.17 -5.33 -3.15
CA ALA A 8 -25.78 -5.12 -3.57
C ALA A 8 -25.38 -6.12 -4.68
N CYS A 9 -25.70 -7.41 -4.51
CA CYS A 9 -25.40 -8.46 -5.47
C CYS A 9 -26.19 -8.32 -6.78
N LEU A 10 -27.45 -7.92 -6.71
CA LEU A 10 -28.31 -7.68 -7.88
C LEU A 10 -27.81 -6.49 -8.69
N GLU A 11 -27.42 -5.39 -8.04
CA GLU A 11 -26.89 -4.21 -8.74
C GLU A 11 -25.66 -4.57 -9.57
N ILE A 12 -24.74 -5.38 -9.04
CA ILE A 12 -23.57 -5.85 -9.81
C ILE A 12 -24.02 -6.75 -10.97
N SER A 13 -24.94 -7.69 -10.72
CA SER A 13 -25.44 -8.61 -11.76
C SER A 13 -26.15 -7.89 -12.91
N ASN A 14 -26.85 -6.78 -12.63
CA ASN A 14 -27.55 -5.99 -13.64
C ASN A 14 -26.61 -5.12 -14.49
N ASN A 15 -25.35 -4.95 -14.09
CA ASN A 15 -24.40 -4.06 -14.74
C ASN A 15 -23.16 -4.78 -15.29
N VAL A 16 -23.15 -6.12 -15.33
CA VAL A 16 -22.00 -6.97 -15.72
C VAL A 16 -21.36 -6.50 -17.03
N ASP A 17 -22.13 -6.38 -18.12
CA ASP A 17 -21.58 -6.02 -19.43
C ASP A 17 -20.90 -4.64 -19.42
N SER A 18 -21.49 -3.69 -18.70
CA SER A 18 -20.96 -2.33 -18.60
C SER A 18 -19.69 -2.26 -17.74
N LEU A 19 -19.58 -3.11 -16.72
CA LEU A 19 -18.41 -3.22 -15.85
C LEU A 19 -17.25 -3.90 -16.57
N ILE A 20 -17.52 -5.01 -17.27
CA ILE A 20 -16.54 -5.70 -18.11
C ILE A 20 -16.05 -4.78 -19.23
N GLY A 21 -16.96 -4.09 -19.93
CA GLY A 21 -16.60 -3.14 -20.97
C GLY A 21 -15.71 -1.98 -20.49
N LEU A 22 -15.92 -1.51 -19.25
CA LEU A 22 -15.04 -0.54 -18.60
C LEU A 22 -13.65 -1.14 -18.30
N ALA A 23 -13.61 -2.34 -17.73
CA ALA A 23 -12.38 -3.04 -17.42
C ALA A 23 -11.54 -3.33 -18.68
N ASP A 24 -12.19 -3.75 -19.77
CA ASP A 24 -11.57 -3.97 -21.08
C ASP A 24 -11.03 -2.67 -21.68
N SER A 25 -11.77 -1.57 -21.56
CA SER A 25 -11.30 -0.26 -22.01
C SER A 25 -10.01 0.14 -21.29
N ILE A 26 -9.97 -0.01 -19.96
CA ILE A 26 -8.78 0.25 -19.14
C ILE A 26 -7.63 -0.66 -19.60
N TRP A 27 -7.89 -1.96 -19.78
CA TRP A 27 -6.90 -2.93 -20.23
C TRP A 27 -6.27 -2.53 -21.58
N ASN A 28 -7.08 -2.05 -22.52
CA ASN A 28 -6.63 -1.60 -23.85
C ASN A 28 -5.84 -0.28 -23.79
N TYR A 29 -6.15 0.63 -22.86
CA TYR A 29 -5.42 1.89 -22.73
C TYR A 29 -3.99 1.69 -22.20
N ALA A 30 -3.80 0.76 -21.25
CA ALA A 30 -2.49 0.37 -20.74
C ALA A 30 -1.58 1.55 -20.32
N GLU A 31 -2.18 2.60 -19.75
CA GLU A 31 -1.49 3.83 -19.39
C GLU A 31 -0.74 3.71 -18.06
N THR A 32 0.44 4.32 -17.97
CA THR A 32 1.33 4.22 -16.81
C THR A 32 0.98 5.20 -15.68
N GLY A 33 1.60 5.00 -14.52
CA GLY A 33 1.45 5.86 -13.34
C GLY A 33 1.54 7.36 -13.65
N TYR A 34 0.59 8.14 -13.11
CA TYR A 34 0.38 9.59 -13.34
C TYR A 34 0.08 10.03 -14.79
N ASN A 35 0.06 9.10 -15.75
CA ASN A 35 -0.30 9.37 -17.14
C ASN A 35 -1.55 8.58 -17.58
N ALA A 36 -2.32 8.06 -16.62
CA ALA A 36 -3.51 7.25 -16.83
C ALA A 36 -4.78 8.08 -17.06
N GLN A 37 -4.71 9.02 -18.00
CA GLN A 37 -5.77 10.00 -18.24
C GLN A 37 -6.99 9.35 -18.90
N LYS A 38 -6.83 8.50 -19.92
CA LYS A 38 -7.96 7.81 -20.55
C LYS A 38 -8.65 6.86 -19.57
N SER A 39 -7.88 6.10 -18.79
CA SER A 39 -8.42 5.18 -17.78
C SER A 39 -9.19 5.93 -16.68
N SER A 40 -8.59 6.96 -16.08
CA SER A 40 -9.28 7.76 -15.06
C SER A 40 -10.51 8.48 -15.62
N ASP A 41 -10.44 9.03 -16.83
CA ASP A 41 -11.58 9.71 -17.45
C ASP A 41 -12.72 8.76 -17.79
N ALA A 42 -12.43 7.54 -18.25
CA ALA A 42 -13.43 6.51 -18.51
C ALA A 42 -14.17 6.11 -17.22
N ILE A 43 -13.43 5.88 -16.13
CA ILE A 43 -14.01 5.55 -14.82
C ILE A 43 -14.86 6.72 -14.30
N CYS A 44 -14.35 7.95 -14.36
CA CYS A 44 -15.09 9.12 -13.91
C CYS A 44 -16.40 9.33 -14.69
N ARG A 45 -16.36 9.21 -16.03
CA ARG A 45 -17.57 9.30 -16.88
C ARG A 45 -18.58 8.21 -16.53
N PHE A 46 -18.12 6.99 -16.27
CA PHE A 46 -18.99 5.88 -15.85
C PHE A 46 -19.70 6.22 -14.53
N LEU A 47 -18.95 6.70 -13.54
CA LEU A 47 -19.48 7.05 -12.21
C LEU A 47 -20.43 8.25 -12.25
N GLU A 48 -20.12 9.29 -13.03
CA GLU A 48 -20.99 10.46 -13.25
C GLU A 48 -22.34 10.03 -13.85
N LYS A 49 -22.35 9.13 -14.85
CA LYS A 49 -23.58 8.54 -15.41
C LYS A 49 -24.38 7.76 -14.37
N LYS A 50 -23.71 7.22 -13.35
CA LYS A 50 -24.33 6.54 -12.20
C LYS A 50 -24.62 7.49 -11.03
N SER A 51 -24.61 8.80 -11.25
CA SER A 51 -24.98 9.85 -10.29
C SER A 51 -24.03 10.00 -9.10
N PHE A 52 -22.77 9.58 -9.22
CA PHE A 52 -21.74 9.93 -8.25
C PHE A 52 -21.30 11.38 -8.44
N ARG A 53 -21.01 12.06 -7.32
CA ARG A 53 -20.29 13.33 -7.36
C ARG A 53 -18.80 13.02 -7.54
N VAL A 54 -18.25 13.38 -8.70
CA VAL A 54 -16.84 13.09 -9.03
C VAL A 54 -16.00 14.37 -9.01
N ILE A 55 -14.91 14.33 -8.24
CA ILE A 55 -13.85 15.34 -8.21
C ILE A 55 -12.67 14.76 -8.98
N ARG A 56 -12.45 15.21 -10.21
CA ARG A 56 -11.32 14.80 -11.05
C ARG A 56 -10.06 15.57 -10.66
N ASN A 57 -8.89 14.97 -10.90
CA ASN A 57 -7.56 15.52 -10.60
C ASN A 57 -7.48 16.09 -9.17
N PHE A 58 -7.76 15.23 -8.19
CA PHE A 58 -7.92 15.65 -6.79
C PHE A 58 -6.73 16.49 -6.33
N LYS A 59 -7.02 17.75 -5.97
CA LYS A 59 -6.03 18.74 -5.52
C LYS A 59 -4.82 18.88 -6.47
N GLY A 60 -5.07 18.82 -7.77
CA GLY A 60 -4.08 19.04 -8.82
C GLY A 60 -3.24 17.81 -9.19
N ILE A 61 -3.44 16.66 -8.55
CA ILE A 61 -2.74 15.43 -8.93
C ILE A 61 -3.42 14.83 -10.15
N LYS A 62 -2.71 14.82 -11.29
CA LYS A 62 -3.21 14.31 -12.57
C LYS A 62 -3.70 12.86 -12.47
N SER A 63 -4.79 12.59 -13.19
CA SER A 63 -5.37 11.26 -13.34
C SER A 63 -5.77 10.59 -12.01
N THR A 64 -5.94 11.35 -10.93
CA THR A 64 -6.59 10.90 -9.69
C THR A 64 -8.04 11.35 -9.66
N PHE A 65 -8.88 10.71 -8.85
CA PHE A 65 -10.24 11.20 -8.61
C PHE A 65 -10.77 10.78 -7.24
N ILE A 66 -11.78 11.52 -6.77
CA ILE A 66 -12.63 11.14 -5.63
C ILE A 66 -14.07 11.11 -6.12
N ALA A 67 -14.74 9.97 -6.01
CA ALA A 67 -16.15 9.83 -6.37
C ALA A 67 -16.97 9.46 -5.13
N GLU A 68 -18.03 10.22 -4.87
CA GLU A 68 -18.80 10.11 -3.63
C GLU A 68 -20.29 9.93 -3.91
N TYR A 69 -20.94 9.12 -3.08
CA TYR A 69 -22.38 9.01 -3.02
C TYR A 69 -22.84 8.79 -1.57
N GLY A 70 -23.98 9.38 -1.19
CA GLY A 70 -24.50 9.35 0.18
C GLY A 70 -24.07 10.55 1.02
N HIS A 71 -24.36 10.49 2.32
CA HIS A 71 -24.14 11.59 3.28
C HIS A 71 -23.38 11.07 4.49
N SER A 72 -22.59 11.92 5.15
CA SER A 72 -21.87 11.59 6.39
C SER A 72 -22.70 11.80 7.66
N GLU A 73 -23.90 12.35 7.53
CA GLU A 73 -24.87 12.60 8.60
C GLU A 73 -26.21 12.01 8.19
N SER A 74 -26.90 11.38 9.14
CA SER A 74 -28.25 10.87 8.91
C SER A 74 -29.24 12.02 8.72
N ILE A 75 -30.27 11.80 7.89
CA ILE A 75 -31.35 12.75 7.69
C ILE A 75 -32.33 12.74 8.87
N ALA A 76 -32.44 11.61 9.59
CA ALA A 76 -33.36 11.43 10.71
C ALA A 76 -32.84 11.97 12.06
N GLY A 77 -31.67 12.64 12.08
CA GLY A 77 -31.09 13.25 13.28
C GLY A 77 -29.55 13.29 13.25
N PRO A 78 -28.88 13.84 14.28
CA PRO A 78 -27.42 14.02 14.35
C PRO A 78 -26.67 12.70 14.63
N ARG A 79 -27.00 11.63 13.90
CA ARG A 79 -26.27 10.37 13.94
C ARG A 79 -25.24 10.36 12.82
N LYS A 80 -23.97 10.28 13.20
CA LYS A 80 -22.87 10.06 12.24
C LYS A 80 -23.06 8.69 11.61
N VAL A 81 -23.15 8.65 10.29
CA VAL A 81 -23.24 7.40 9.52
C VAL A 81 -21.88 7.03 8.96
N ALA A 82 -21.67 5.73 8.71
CA ALA A 82 -20.39 5.22 8.30
C ALA A 82 -20.05 5.63 6.85
N ASN A 83 -18.77 5.94 6.61
CA ASN A 83 -18.23 6.25 5.30
C ASN A 83 -17.23 5.18 4.86
N VAL A 84 -17.61 4.40 3.85
CA VAL A 84 -16.78 3.32 3.31
C VAL A 84 -15.92 3.84 2.17
N GLY A 85 -14.60 3.74 2.33
CA GLY A 85 -13.63 3.97 1.28
C GLY A 85 -13.43 2.74 0.41
N ILE A 86 -13.39 2.91 -0.91
CA ILE A 86 -12.96 1.87 -1.85
C ILE A 86 -11.79 2.40 -2.68
N LEU A 87 -10.71 1.63 -2.81
CA LEU A 87 -9.56 2.03 -3.62
C LEU A 87 -9.64 1.46 -5.03
N CYS A 88 -9.44 2.34 -6.01
CA CYS A 88 -9.44 2.02 -7.42
C CYS A 88 -8.05 2.34 -8.01
N SER A 89 -7.34 1.31 -8.44
CA SER A 89 -6.06 1.41 -9.15
C SER A 89 -6.24 0.92 -10.59
N TYR A 90 -5.62 1.60 -11.54
CA TYR A 90 -5.85 1.40 -12.99
C TYR A 90 -4.61 1.70 -13.83
N ASP A 91 -3.43 1.83 -13.21
CA ASP A 91 -2.17 2.02 -13.92
C ASP A 91 -1.57 0.71 -14.41
N ALA A 92 -0.97 0.77 -15.59
CA ALA A 92 -0.20 -0.29 -16.21
C ALA A 92 1.30 -0.17 -15.92
N VAL A 93 2.01 -1.27 -16.13
CA VAL A 93 3.48 -1.30 -16.03
C VAL A 93 4.09 -0.82 -17.35
N PRO A 94 5.08 0.10 -17.33
CA PRO A 94 5.73 0.60 -18.55
C PRO A 94 6.21 -0.54 -19.47
N ASN A 95 5.86 -0.46 -20.75
CA ASN A 95 6.18 -1.42 -21.80
C ASN A 95 5.66 -2.86 -21.58
N LYS A 96 4.85 -3.09 -20.54
CA LYS A 96 4.31 -4.42 -20.21
C LYS A 96 2.78 -4.44 -20.18
N GLY A 97 2.12 -3.30 -19.95
CA GLY A 97 0.66 -3.23 -19.84
C GLY A 97 0.16 -3.73 -18.48
N HIS A 98 -1.07 -4.25 -18.42
CA HIS A 98 -1.73 -4.69 -17.19
C HIS A 98 -1.27 -6.05 -16.67
N VAL A 99 0.05 -6.31 -16.62
CA VAL A 99 0.64 -7.54 -16.06
C VAL A 99 0.38 -7.74 -14.56
N LYS A 100 -0.25 -6.76 -13.88
CA LYS A 100 -0.67 -6.85 -12.48
C LYS A 100 -2.20 -6.93 -12.31
N GLY A 101 -2.96 -6.94 -13.40
CA GLY A 101 -4.43 -7.01 -13.38
C GLY A 101 -5.11 -5.79 -12.74
N THR A 102 -4.52 -4.61 -12.86
CA THR A 102 -5.13 -3.36 -12.34
C THR A 102 -6.44 -3.02 -13.05
N ASN A 103 -6.69 -3.51 -14.27
CA ASN A 103 -8.00 -3.43 -14.92
C ASN A 103 -9.10 -4.16 -14.10
N LEU A 104 -8.83 -5.37 -13.59
CA LEU A 104 -9.75 -6.11 -12.72
C LEU A 104 -9.86 -5.47 -11.34
N SER A 105 -8.78 -4.88 -10.83
CA SER A 105 -8.83 -4.12 -9.56
C SER A 105 -9.76 -2.91 -9.69
N ALA A 106 -9.71 -2.21 -10.82
CA ALA A 106 -10.63 -1.12 -11.13
C ALA A 106 -12.07 -1.60 -11.27
N GLU A 107 -12.30 -2.72 -11.96
CA GLU A 107 -13.62 -3.35 -12.09
C GLU A 107 -14.24 -3.67 -10.72
N VAL A 108 -13.48 -4.35 -9.85
CA VAL A 108 -13.91 -4.68 -8.50
C VAL A 108 -14.30 -3.43 -7.72
N ALA A 109 -13.46 -2.40 -7.78
CA ALA A 109 -13.65 -1.16 -7.04
C ALA A 109 -14.92 -0.41 -7.50
N VAL A 110 -15.11 -0.28 -8.82
CA VAL A 110 -16.27 0.40 -9.40
C VAL A 110 -17.56 -0.41 -9.16
N ALA A 111 -17.51 -1.73 -9.31
CA ALA A 111 -18.65 -2.61 -9.05
C ALA A 111 -19.09 -2.56 -7.58
N ALA A 112 -18.15 -2.62 -6.64
CA ALA A 112 -18.45 -2.51 -5.21
C ALA A 112 -19.02 -1.12 -4.85
N ALA A 113 -18.48 -0.05 -5.44
CA ALA A 113 -19.01 1.30 -5.23
C ALA A 113 -20.46 1.43 -5.73
N LEU A 114 -20.76 0.89 -6.92
CA LEU A 114 -22.10 0.89 -7.50
C LEU A 114 -23.09 0.11 -6.63
N ALA A 115 -22.68 -1.06 -6.13
CA ALA A 115 -23.48 -1.87 -5.23
C ALA A 115 -23.83 -1.13 -3.93
N LEU A 116 -22.85 -0.48 -3.30
CA LEU A 116 -23.08 0.32 -2.09
C LEU A 116 -23.97 1.53 -2.37
N LYS A 117 -23.83 2.17 -3.53
CA LYS A 117 -24.74 3.24 -3.94
C LYS A 117 -26.19 2.75 -4.01
N ALA A 118 -26.44 1.58 -4.59
CA ALA A 118 -27.79 1.00 -4.63
C ALA A 118 -28.36 0.76 -3.22
N VAL A 119 -27.57 0.19 -2.31
CA VAL A 119 -27.98 -0.03 -0.90
C VAL A 119 -28.23 1.29 -0.16
N ILE A 120 -27.33 2.28 -0.31
CA ILE A 120 -27.50 3.59 0.33
C ILE A 120 -28.79 4.27 -0.19
N SER A 121 -29.10 4.12 -1.48
CA SER A 121 -30.29 4.71 -2.10
C SER A 121 -31.60 4.00 -1.78
N SER A 122 -31.56 2.72 -1.36
CA SER A 122 -32.77 1.94 -1.06
C SER A 122 -33.33 2.20 0.34
N THR A 123 -32.69 3.06 1.14
CA THR A 123 -33.10 3.38 2.52
C THR A 123 -33.50 4.84 2.68
N ALA A 124 -34.60 5.07 3.40
CA ALA A 124 -35.07 6.43 3.72
C ALA A 124 -34.06 7.21 4.57
N ASP A 125 -33.37 6.51 5.50
CA ASP A 125 -32.41 7.12 6.43
C ASP A 125 -31.00 7.34 5.87
N LYS A 126 -30.76 6.96 4.60
CA LYS A 126 -29.45 6.96 3.92
C LYS A 126 -28.35 6.36 4.80
N LEU A 127 -28.30 5.02 4.83
CA LEU A 127 -27.42 4.17 5.67
C LEU A 127 -25.95 4.60 5.79
N GLY A 128 -25.42 5.40 4.86
CA GLY A 128 -24.08 5.93 4.97
C GLY A 128 -23.60 6.65 3.71
N LYS A 129 -22.28 6.63 3.56
CA LYS A 129 -21.56 7.20 2.42
C LYS A 129 -20.60 6.16 1.84
N VAL A 130 -20.47 6.18 0.52
CA VAL A 130 -19.38 5.49 -0.18
C VAL A 130 -18.49 6.53 -0.85
N THR A 131 -17.17 6.35 -0.71
CA THR A 131 -16.15 7.18 -1.31
C THR A 131 -15.17 6.30 -2.07
N LEU A 132 -15.21 6.36 -3.41
CA LEU A 132 -14.27 5.66 -4.28
C LEU A 132 -13.08 6.59 -4.56
N ILE A 133 -11.88 6.15 -4.23
CA ILE A 133 -10.63 6.88 -4.41
C ILE A 133 -9.87 6.27 -5.58
N GLY A 134 -9.77 7.02 -6.67
CA GLY A 134 -8.98 6.68 -7.84
C GLY A 134 -7.55 7.17 -7.72
N CYS A 135 -6.60 6.24 -7.73
CA CYS A 135 -5.18 6.55 -7.64
C CYS A 135 -4.37 5.71 -8.64
N PRO A 136 -3.70 6.34 -9.61
CA PRO A 136 -2.69 5.67 -10.41
C PRO A 136 -1.38 5.58 -9.63
N ASN A 137 -0.39 4.86 -10.18
CA ASN A 137 0.97 4.76 -9.66
C ASN A 137 1.09 4.05 -8.30
N GLN A 138 0.40 2.91 -8.13
CA GLN A 138 0.46 2.15 -6.86
C GLN A 138 1.90 1.74 -6.50
N GLU A 139 2.71 1.40 -7.51
CA GLU A 139 4.10 0.96 -7.31
C GLU A 139 5.03 2.06 -6.79
N GLY A 140 4.77 3.31 -7.20
CA GLY A 140 5.56 4.46 -6.79
C GLY A 140 5.00 5.17 -5.56
N GLY A 141 4.03 4.58 -4.86
CA GLY A 141 3.46 5.18 -3.65
C GLY A 141 2.40 6.24 -3.93
N GLY A 142 1.60 6.11 -4.99
CA GLY A 142 0.59 7.10 -5.40
C GLY A 142 -0.40 7.47 -4.30
N LEU A 143 -0.74 6.55 -3.39
CA LEU A 143 -1.64 6.84 -2.27
C LEU A 143 -1.03 7.75 -1.20
N ILE A 144 0.30 7.87 -1.12
CA ILE A 144 0.99 8.66 -0.08
C ILE A 144 0.74 10.17 -0.25
N PRO A 145 0.91 10.76 -1.44
CA PRO A 145 0.46 12.14 -1.69
C PRO A 145 -1.02 12.38 -1.35
N LEU A 146 -1.91 11.46 -1.73
CA LEU A 146 -3.36 11.54 -1.41
C LEU A 146 -3.61 11.52 0.11
N LEU A 147 -2.88 10.67 0.83
CA LEU A 147 -2.92 10.59 2.29
C LEU A 147 -2.50 11.92 2.93
N ARG A 148 -1.37 12.49 2.49
CA ARG A 148 -0.88 13.81 2.96
C ARG A 148 -1.87 14.94 2.65
N LEU A 149 -2.57 14.84 1.52
CA LEU A 149 -3.61 15.77 1.11
C LEU A 149 -4.97 15.53 1.77
N ARG A 150 -5.04 14.63 2.76
CA ARG A 150 -6.24 14.31 3.55
C ARG A 150 -7.38 13.71 2.73
N ALA A 151 -7.09 12.96 1.65
CA ALA A 151 -8.10 12.30 0.82
C ALA A 151 -8.91 11.23 1.60
N PHE A 152 -8.30 10.61 2.62
CA PHE A 152 -8.93 9.57 3.44
C PHE A 152 -9.65 10.11 4.68
N ARG A 153 -9.66 11.44 4.84
CA ARG A 153 -10.25 12.07 6.03
C ARG A 153 -11.75 11.80 6.07
N GLY A 154 -12.20 11.29 7.21
CA GLY A 154 -13.62 10.99 7.43
C GLY A 154 -14.08 9.67 6.81
N LEU A 155 -13.18 8.82 6.32
CA LEU A 155 -13.47 7.42 6.06
C LEU A 155 -13.40 6.62 7.36
N ASP A 156 -14.31 5.66 7.51
CA ASP A 156 -14.41 4.79 8.68
C ASP A 156 -13.76 3.42 8.43
N ILE A 157 -13.78 2.95 7.19
CA ILE A 157 -13.05 1.76 6.71
C ILE A 157 -12.55 1.99 5.28
N VAL A 158 -11.54 1.23 4.85
CA VAL A 158 -11.06 1.21 3.45
C VAL A 158 -10.99 -0.23 2.94
N LEU A 159 -11.59 -0.47 1.78
CA LEU A 159 -11.64 -1.78 1.13
C LEU A 159 -10.95 -1.72 -0.24
N THR A 160 -10.21 -2.77 -0.56
CA THR A 160 -9.65 -2.98 -1.90
C THR A 160 -9.39 -4.47 -2.10
N ALA A 161 -9.41 -4.97 -3.32
CA ALA A 161 -8.97 -6.33 -3.62
C ALA A 161 -8.16 -6.32 -4.91
N VAL A 162 -7.18 -7.21 -5.00
CA VAL A 162 -6.33 -7.31 -6.19
C VAL A 162 -6.31 -8.73 -6.75
N PRO A 163 -6.17 -8.87 -8.07
CA PRO A 163 -6.10 -10.19 -8.68
C PRO A 163 -4.76 -10.86 -8.38
N GLY A 164 -4.78 -12.19 -8.43
CA GLY A 164 -3.59 -13.01 -8.30
C GLY A 164 -3.87 -14.47 -8.65
N VAL A 165 -2.89 -15.32 -8.35
CA VAL A 165 -2.98 -16.78 -8.55
C VAL A 165 -3.70 -17.50 -7.42
N LYS A 166 -4.03 -16.79 -6.33
CA LYS A 166 -4.65 -17.35 -5.14
C LYS A 166 -5.61 -16.37 -4.50
N THR A 167 -6.66 -16.91 -3.92
CA THR A 167 -7.56 -16.18 -3.04
C THR A 167 -7.03 -16.23 -1.61
N GLN A 168 -6.71 -15.06 -1.03
CA GLN A 168 -6.20 -14.93 0.33
C GLN A 168 -6.89 -13.76 1.03
N TRP A 169 -7.54 -14.04 2.17
CA TRP A 169 -8.26 -13.02 2.97
C TRP A 169 -7.32 -12.10 3.76
N HIS A 170 -6.24 -12.70 4.29
CA HIS A 170 -5.23 -11.99 5.09
C HIS A 170 -3.84 -12.30 4.54
N PRO A 171 -3.44 -11.72 3.39
CA PRO A 171 -2.06 -11.79 2.93
C PRO A 171 -1.18 -10.95 3.86
N ILE A 172 0.06 -11.39 4.08
CA ILE A 172 1.02 -10.65 4.92
C ILE A 172 1.88 -9.78 4.00
N TYR A 173 1.61 -8.48 3.95
CA TYR A 173 2.40 -7.53 3.18
C TYR A 173 3.56 -6.99 4.01
N THR A 174 4.77 -7.17 3.49
CA THR A 174 6.00 -6.66 4.09
C THR A 174 6.09 -5.14 4.01
N GLY A 175 6.86 -4.53 4.91
CA GLY A 175 7.29 -3.14 4.77
C GLY A 175 8.58 -3.04 3.97
N SER A 176 8.91 -1.84 3.51
CA SER A 176 10.18 -1.55 2.84
C SER A 176 10.75 -0.18 3.15
N MET A 177 12.08 -0.11 3.12
CA MET A 177 12.85 1.12 3.16
C MET A 177 13.95 1.07 2.09
N SER A 178 14.40 2.24 1.67
CA SER A 178 15.44 2.39 0.66
C SER A 178 16.36 3.56 1.00
N TYR A 179 17.66 3.29 1.08
CA TYR A 179 18.70 4.29 1.31
C TYR A 179 19.58 4.45 0.08
N LYS A 180 19.98 5.69 -0.17
CA LYS A 180 21.01 6.09 -1.12
C LYS A 180 22.19 6.64 -0.33
N ALA A 181 23.34 6.00 -0.47
CA ALA A 181 24.62 6.48 0.06
C ALA A 181 25.47 7.05 -1.07
N LEU A 182 25.95 8.28 -0.89
CA LEU A 182 26.92 8.94 -1.75
C LEU A 182 28.24 9.00 -0.98
N TYR A 183 29.22 8.21 -1.43
CA TYR A 183 30.56 8.22 -0.87
C TYR A 183 31.42 9.26 -1.58
N TYR A 184 32.08 10.10 -0.80
CA TYR A 184 33.01 11.11 -1.29
C TYR A 184 34.43 10.74 -0.90
N GLY A 185 35.25 10.46 -1.92
CA GLY A 185 36.68 10.18 -1.80
C GLY A 185 37.55 11.35 -2.28
N SER A 186 38.84 11.13 -2.38
CA SER A 186 39.80 12.10 -2.90
C SER A 186 40.75 11.44 -3.91
N ALA A 187 40.88 12.03 -5.10
CA ALA A 187 41.83 11.57 -6.10
C ALA A 187 43.28 11.68 -5.59
N ALA A 188 44.14 10.75 -5.99
CA ALA A 188 45.58 10.82 -5.72
C ALA A 188 46.16 12.06 -6.44
N GLN A 189 46.79 12.96 -5.69
CA GLN A 189 47.51 14.09 -6.26
C GLN A 189 49.01 13.79 -6.09
N PRO A 190 49.77 13.58 -7.19
CA PRO A 190 51.20 13.21 -7.12
C PRO A 190 52.05 14.15 -6.28
N GLU A 191 51.63 15.42 -6.18
CA GLU A 191 52.32 16.48 -5.44
C GLU A 191 51.96 16.54 -3.94
N LYS A 192 50.98 15.76 -3.47
CA LYS A 192 50.56 15.73 -2.06
C LYS A 192 50.97 14.43 -1.38
N THR A 193 51.43 14.53 -0.14
CA THR A 193 51.76 13.39 0.74
C THR A 193 50.55 12.71 1.38
N ILE A 194 49.33 13.23 1.17
CA ILE A 194 48.10 12.68 1.73
C ILE A 194 47.63 11.50 0.84
N PRO A 195 47.43 10.29 1.41
CA PRO A 195 46.96 9.14 0.64
C PRO A 195 45.55 9.37 0.08
N SER A 196 45.30 8.91 -1.15
CA SER A 196 43.98 8.99 -1.78
C SER A 196 42.95 8.11 -1.08
N THR A 197 41.70 8.56 -1.01
CA THR A 197 40.56 7.75 -0.54
C THR A 197 39.70 7.35 -1.73
N ASN A 198 39.29 6.07 -1.78
CA ASN A 198 38.58 5.49 -2.91
C ASN A 198 37.11 5.23 -2.56
N ALA A 199 36.20 6.03 -3.12
CA ALA A 199 34.76 5.90 -2.89
C ALA A 199 34.19 4.53 -3.35
N MET A 200 34.81 3.88 -4.34
CA MET A 200 34.41 2.55 -4.81
C MET A 200 34.67 1.47 -3.75
N ASP A 201 35.81 1.54 -3.07
CA ASP A 201 36.17 0.60 -2.00
C ASP A 201 35.24 0.72 -0.80
N ALA A 202 34.79 1.95 -0.50
CA ALA A 202 33.74 2.19 0.50
C ALA A 202 32.44 1.46 0.10
N SER A 203 31.99 1.60 -1.15
CA SER A 203 30.77 0.93 -1.63
C SER A 203 30.88 -0.61 -1.60
N ILE A 204 32.03 -1.16 -2.01
CA ILE A 204 32.30 -2.61 -1.94
C ILE A 204 32.29 -3.07 -0.49
N THR A 205 32.97 -2.34 0.40
CA THR A 205 33.03 -2.67 1.83
C THR A 205 31.65 -2.65 2.46
N ALA A 206 30.82 -1.65 2.14
CA ALA A 206 29.44 -1.59 2.61
C ALA A 206 28.64 -2.82 2.15
N TYR A 207 28.81 -3.23 0.88
CA TYR A 207 28.16 -4.43 0.36
C TYR A 207 28.64 -5.71 1.07
N THR A 208 29.94 -5.85 1.29
CA THR A 208 30.54 -6.96 2.03
C THR A 208 30.03 -7.03 3.47
N ASN A 209 29.93 -5.88 4.16
CA ASN A 209 29.35 -5.79 5.51
C ASN A 209 27.90 -6.25 5.52
N MET A 210 27.11 -5.84 4.52
CA MET A 210 25.71 -6.27 4.38
C MET A 210 25.58 -7.76 4.05
N GLN A 211 26.52 -8.34 3.29
CA GLN A 211 26.55 -9.78 3.01
C GLN A 211 26.88 -10.59 4.25
N ALA A 212 27.92 -10.19 5.01
CA ALA A 212 28.25 -10.82 6.30
C ALA A 212 27.08 -10.71 7.29
N MET A 213 26.36 -9.59 7.26
CA MET A 213 25.16 -9.38 8.07
C MET A 213 24.02 -10.38 7.77
N GLN A 214 23.95 -10.99 6.58
CA GLN A 214 22.84 -11.89 6.20
C GLN A 214 22.73 -13.14 7.10
N GLU A 215 23.83 -13.62 7.68
CA GLU A 215 23.79 -14.73 8.65
C GLU A 215 22.92 -14.39 9.87
N HIS A 216 22.78 -13.11 10.16
CA HIS A 216 22.01 -12.57 11.27
C HIS A 216 20.64 -12.01 10.85
N PHE A 217 20.13 -12.39 9.67
CA PHE A 217 18.80 -12.01 9.20
C PHE A 217 17.72 -12.97 9.68
N GLY A 218 16.55 -12.42 10.00
CA GLY A 218 15.34 -13.23 10.08
C GLY A 218 15.06 -13.90 8.75
N ARG A 219 14.49 -15.13 8.77
CA ARG A 219 14.18 -15.93 7.57
C ARG A 219 13.34 -15.19 6.52
N ALA A 220 12.57 -14.19 6.96
CA ALA A 220 11.65 -13.41 6.14
C ALA A 220 12.26 -12.10 5.58
N TRP A 221 13.44 -11.72 6.05
CA TRP A 221 14.06 -10.44 5.72
C TRP A 221 14.81 -10.55 4.40
N LYS A 222 14.79 -9.49 3.59
CA LYS A 222 15.59 -9.41 2.37
C LYS A 222 16.19 -8.03 2.22
N ALA A 223 17.44 -7.97 1.81
CA ALA A 223 18.10 -6.73 1.43
C ALA A 223 18.77 -6.93 0.07
N ALA A 224 18.64 -5.95 -0.81
CA ALA A 224 19.27 -5.91 -2.12
C ALA A 224 19.95 -4.56 -2.29
N GLY A 225 21.20 -4.58 -2.75
CA GLY A 225 21.99 -3.39 -3.03
C GLY A 225 22.44 -3.32 -4.48
N SER A 226 22.60 -2.12 -5.00
CA SER A 226 23.24 -1.86 -6.30
C SER A 226 24.19 -0.67 -6.21
N ILE A 227 25.35 -0.81 -6.85
CA ILE A 227 26.29 0.30 -7.08
C ILE A 227 25.87 0.92 -8.41
N PHE A 228 25.32 2.13 -8.35
CA PHE A 228 24.71 2.81 -9.50
C PHE A 228 25.74 3.59 -10.32
N GLN A 229 26.67 4.24 -9.62
CA GLN A 229 27.79 4.97 -10.22
C GLN A 229 29.05 4.49 -9.51
N PRO A 230 29.83 3.58 -10.11
CA PRO A 230 30.96 2.94 -9.42
C PRO A 230 32.19 3.85 -9.29
N GLY A 231 32.26 4.97 -10.02
CA GLY A 231 33.48 5.77 -10.14
C GLY A 231 34.49 5.14 -11.11
N SER A 232 35.68 5.74 -11.23
CA SER A 232 36.80 5.25 -12.06
C SER A 232 38.09 5.19 -11.25
N ILE A 233 38.83 4.08 -11.39
CA ILE A 233 40.09 3.79 -10.68
C ILE A 233 41.17 4.85 -10.96
N TRP A 234 41.09 5.58 -12.07
CA TRP A 234 42.14 6.52 -12.50
C TRP A 234 41.71 7.99 -12.54
N VAL A 235 40.41 8.26 -12.71
CA VAL A 235 39.93 9.62 -13.02
C VAL A 235 38.84 10.09 -12.04
N ASP A 236 38.03 9.18 -11.51
CA ASP A 236 36.86 9.52 -10.68
C ASP A 236 36.77 8.61 -9.45
N ARG A 237 37.75 8.76 -8.54
CA ARG A 237 37.72 8.13 -7.20
C ARG A 237 36.87 8.92 -6.21
N ALA A 238 36.37 10.08 -6.64
CA ALA A 238 35.79 11.07 -5.76
C ALA A 238 34.33 10.78 -5.43
N LEU A 239 33.60 10.05 -6.28
CA LEU A 239 32.18 9.79 -6.03
C LEU A 239 31.78 8.35 -6.37
N CYS A 240 31.11 7.69 -5.43
CA CYS A 240 30.46 6.41 -5.66
C CYS A 240 29.05 6.40 -5.07
N GLN A 241 28.06 5.98 -5.87
CA GLN A 241 26.66 5.91 -5.43
C GLN A 241 26.23 4.46 -5.20
N THR A 242 25.82 4.16 -3.96
CA THR A 242 25.20 2.88 -3.59
C THR A 242 23.74 3.10 -3.21
N VAL A 243 22.86 2.21 -3.67
CA VAL A 243 21.45 2.17 -3.27
C VAL A 243 21.15 0.82 -2.65
N VAL A 244 20.46 0.82 -1.51
CA VAL A 244 20.04 -0.38 -0.79
C VAL A 244 18.55 -0.31 -0.56
N LYS A 245 17.83 -1.37 -0.93
CA LYS A 245 16.41 -1.57 -0.61
C LYS A 245 16.25 -2.85 0.18
N PHE A 246 15.43 -2.81 1.21
CA PHE A 246 15.20 -3.96 2.08
C PHE A 246 13.76 -4.03 2.55
N ILE A 247 13.35 -5.24 2.91
CA ILE A 247 11.99 -5.56 3.35
C ILE A 247 12.01 -6.41 4.63
N ALA A 248 11.00 -6.19 5.46
CA ALA A 248 10.77 -6.96 6.68
C ALA A 248 9.24 -7.11 6.94
N PRO A 249 8.79 -8.18 7.62
CA PRO A 249 7.37 -8.42 7.83
C PRO A 249 6.74 -7.56 8.93
N THR A 250 7.51 -7.01 9.88
CA THR A 250 7.00 -6.12 10.93
C THR A 250 7.75 -4.79 11.00
N GLY A 251 7.08 -3.74 11.51
CA GLY A 251 7.67 -2.40 11.67
C GLY A 251 8.93 -2.39 12.56
N PRO A 252 8.93 -3.08 13.73
CA PRO A 252 10.12 -3.19 14.57
C PRO A 252 11.30 -3.87 13.88
N GLU A 253 11.07 -4.95 13.13
CA GLU A 253 12.12 -5.61 12.34
C GLU A 253 12.63 -4.70 11.23
N LEU A 254 11.76 -3.95 10.55
CA LEU A 254 12.13 -3.01 9.50
C LEU A 254 13.04 -1.89 10.06
N LYS A 255 12.70 -1.33 11.22
CA LYS A 255 13.54 -0.35 11.94
C LYS A 255 14.89 -0.95 12.34
N PHE A 256 14.90 -2.18 12.82
CA PHE A 256 16.13 -2.86 13.19
C PHE A 256 17.04 -3.11 11.99
N MET A 257 16.50 -3.59 10.86
CA MET A 257 17.25 -3.73 9.62
C MET A 257 17.82 -2.39 9.15
N ALA A 258 17.03 -1.32 9.24
CA ALA A 258 17.47 0.03 8.87
C ALA A 258 18.70 0.45 9.69
N MET A 259 18.65 0.29 11.01
CA MET A 259 19.78 0.60 11.91
C MET A 259 21.06 -0.14 11.50
N ARG A 260 20.97 -1.43 11.19
CA ARG A 260 22.15 -2.22 10.80
C ARG A 260 22.67 -1.87 9.41
N ILE A 261 21.79 -1.63 8.45
CA ILE A 261 22.18 -1.21 7.10
C ILE A 261 22.88 0.15 7.15
N LEU A 262 22.34 1.10 7.92
CA LEU A 262 22.99 2.40 8.15
C LEU A 262 24.37 2.23 8.80
N ALA A 263 24.50 1.34 9.78
CA ALA A 263 25.80 1.03 10.37
C ALA A 263 26.80 0.44 9.37
N CYS A 264 26.35 -0.43 8.44
CA CYS A 264 27.20 -0.97 7.37
C CYS A 264 27.67 0.09 6.38
N LEU A 265 26.80 1.05 6.03
CA LEU A 265 27.13 2.17 5.15
C LEU A 265 28.11 3.12 5.83
N GLN A 266 27.86 3.48 7.10
CA GLN A 266 28.72 4.39 7.85
C GLN A 266 30.10 3.78 8.15
N SER A 267 30.15 2.49 8.53
CA SER A 267 31.42 1.83 8.84
C SER A 267 32.34 1.76 7.62
N ALA A 268 31.78 1.58 6.43
CA ALA A 268 32.53 1.55 5.19
C ALA A 268 33.14 2.92 4.82
N ALA A 269 32.44 4.02 5.11
CA ALA A 269 33.01 5.37 4.99
C ALA A 269 34.21 5.52 5.94
N ASN A 270 34.01 5.15 7.21
CA ASN A 270 35.03 5.28 8.24
C ASN A 270 36.28 4.44 7.94
N SER A 271 36.12 3.18 7.50
CA SER A 271 37.25 2.28 7.23
C SER A 271 38.04 2.66 5.97
N SER A 272 37.40 3.31 5.01
CA SER A 272 38.03 3.76 3.75
C SER A 272 38.55 5.19 3.79
N GLY A 273 38.29 5.93 4.87
CA GLY A 273 38.59 7.36 4.99
C GLY A 273 37.70 8.27 4.11
N CYS A 274 36.62 7.74 3.55
CA CYS A 274 35.67 8.52 2.75
C CYS A 274 34.67 9.26 3.65
N GLN A 275 34.08 10.33 3.13
CA GLN A 275 32.84 10.89 3.69
C GLN A 275 31.64 10.18 3.06
N VAL A 276 30.49 10.16 3.75
CA VAL A 276 29.26 9.61 3.19
C VAL A 276 28.07 10.51 3.50
N ASP A 277 27.25 10.76 2.48
CA ASP A 277 25.91 11.34 2.63
C ASP A 277 24.87 10.24 2.40
N ILE A 278 24.05 9.98 3.40
CA ILE A 278 23.04 8.92 3.38
C ILE A 278 21.66 9.55 3.41
N ASN A 279 20.93 9.40 2.31
CA ASN A 279 19.58 9.93 2.15
C ASN A 279 18.58 8.82 1.88
N GLN A 280 17.34 9.03 2.31
CA GLN A 280 16.25 8.14 1.95
C GLN A 280 15.82 8.39 0.50
N ARG A 281 15.77 7.32 -0.32
CA ARG A 281 15.51 7.43 -1.76
C ARG A 281 14.04 7.34 -2.13
N GLU A 282 13.35 6.38 -1.53
CA GLU A 282 11.93 6.09 -1.78
C GLU A 282 11.15 6.29 -0.48
N TYR A 283 9.82 6.45 -0.59
CA TYR A 283 8.97 6.47 0.59
C TYR A 283 9.18 5.21 1.43
N THR A 284 9.26 5.38 2.76
CA THR A 284 9.11 4.26 3.68
C THR A 284 7.71 3.72 3.51
N ILE A 285 7.60 2.42 3.31
CA ILE A 285 6.33 1.70 3.34
C ILE A 285 6.35 0.84 4.58
N GLN A 286 5.43 1.07 5.51
CA GLN A 286 5.22 0.18 6.64
C GLN A 286 4.60 -1.15 6.19
N PRO A 287 4.72 -2.24 6.96
CA PRO A 287 3.92 -3.43 6.72
C PRO A 287 2.41 -3.11 6.81
N LEU A 288 1.58 -3.81 6.03
CA LEU A 288 0.12 -3.60 6.06
C LEU A 288 -0.47 -4.10 7.38
N LEU A 289 -1.20 -3.23 8.10
CA LEU A 289 -2.09 -3.67 9.16
C LEU A 289 -3.42 -4.10 8.56
N SER A 290 -3.50 -5.39 8.18
CA SER A 290 -4.76 -5.96 7.70
C SER A 290 -5.72 -6.12 8.87
N ASN A 291 -6.90 -5.50 8.78
CA ASN A 291 -7.92 -5.63 9.81
C ASN A 291 -8.55 -7.03 9.74
N ILE A 292 -8.40 -7.77 10.83
CA ILE A 292 -8.77 -9.17 10.94
C ILE A 292 -10.29 -9.31 10.95
N GLN A 293 -11.02 -8.48 11.69
CA GLN A 293 -12.49 -8.52 11.70
C GLN A 293 -13.09 -8.29 10.31
N LEU A 294 -12.62 -7.28 9.58
CA LEU A 294 -13.06 -7.03 8.20
C LEU A 294 -12.76 -8.21 7.27
N GLY A 295 -11.60 -8.87 7.42
CA GLY A 295 -11.27 -10.02 6.60
C GLY A 295 -12.08 -11.28 6.95
N TYR A 296 -12.51 -11.46 8.22
CA TYR A 296 -13.46 -12.50 8.59
C TYR A 296 -14.84 -12.27 7.96
N LEU A 297 -15.36 -11.04 8.03
CA LEU A 297 -16.60 -10.68 7.35
C LEU A 297 -16.51 -10.92 5.85
N LEU A 298 -15.39 -10.51 5.23
CA LEU A 298 -15.12 -10.81 3.84
C LEU A 298 -15.12 -12.31 3.55
N GLN A 299 -14.48 -13.13 4.37
CA GLN A 299 -14.46 -14.58 4.17
C GLN A 299 -15.88 -15.18 4.20
N LEU A 300 -16.72 -14.77 5.15
CA LEU A 300 -18.10 -15.24 5.25
C LEU A 300 -18.93 -14.80 4.03
N ASN A 301 -18.82 -13.54 3.62
CA ASN A 301 -19.54 -13.02 2.46
C ASN A 301 -19.04 -13.62 1.14
N ALA A 302 -17.74 -13.85 1.03
CA ALA A 302 -17.12 -14.49 -0.12
C ALA A 302 -17.60 -15.92 -0.34
N TYR A 303 -17.79 -16.68 0.75
CA TYR A 303 -18.39 -18.01 0.67
C TYR A 303 -19.76 -17.99 0.00
N HIS A 304 -20.61 -17.01 0.34
CA HIS A 304 -21.92 -16.83 -0.30
C HIS A 304 -21.83 -16.40 -1.77
N CYS A 305 -20.71 -15.82 -2.19
CA CYS A 305 -20.44 -15.44 -3.58
C CYS A 305 -19.74 -16.56 -4.37
N GLY A 306 -19.53 -17.74 -3.77
CA GLY A 306 -18.81 -18.85 -4.40
C GLY A 306 -17.29 -18.66 -4.47
N VAL A 307 -16.73 -17.70 -3.73
CA VAL A 307 -15.29 -17.43 -3.69
C VAL A 307 -14.65 -18.13 -2.50
N LEU A 308 -13.82 -19.13 -2.78
CA LEU A 308 -13.15 -19.92 -1.76
C LEU A 308 -11.68 -19.51 -1.59
N ALA A 309 -11.18 -19.65 -0.36
CA ALA A 309 -9.78 -19.44 -0.06
C ALA A 309 -8.91 -20.51 -0.74
N SER A 310 -7.75 -20.10 -1.24
CA SER A 310 -6.74 -21.07 -1.67
C SER A 310 -6.08 -21.72 -0.45
N PRO A 311 -5.75 -23.02 -0.49
CA PRO A 311 -5.06 -23.71 0.60
C PRO A 311 -3.72 -23.02 0.94
N ARG A 312 -3.49 -22.74 2.22
CA ARG A 312 -2.20 -22.23 2.71
C ARG A 312 -1.21 -23.39 2.84
N LYS A 313 -0.29 -23.53 1.88
CA LYS A 313 0.79 -24.54 1.92
C LYS A 313 2.03 -24.04 2.67
N SER A 314 2.28 -22.73 2.70
CA SER A 314 3.43 -22.11 3.35
C SER A 314 3.14 -20.63 3.68
N LEU A 315 4.00 -20.03 4.52
CA LEU A 315 3.96 -18.59 4.80
C LEU A 315 4.49 -17.82 3.58
N GLU A 316 3.58 -17.36 2.72
CA GLU A 316 3.91 -16.52 1.57
C GLU A 316 3.80 -15.05 1.95
N LEU A 317 4.92 -14.33 1.83
CA LEU A 317 4.98 -12.90 2.08
C LEU A 317 4.72 -12.13 0.79
N MET A 318 3.84 -11.13 0.90
CA MET A 318 3.53 -10.21 -0.17
C MET A 318 4.50 -9.04 -0.18
N VAL A 319 4.69 -8.50 -1.38
CA VAL A 319 5.52 -7.32 -1.62
C VAL A 319 4.93 -6.08 -0.92
N PRO A 320 5.75 -5.09 -0.55
CA PRO A 320 5.25 -3.83 0.02
C PRO A 320 4.26 -3.12 -0.89
N VAL A 321 3.26 -2.50 -0.29
CA VAL A 321 2.17 -1.79 -0.99
C VAL A 321 1.84 -0.48 -0.27
N ASP A 322 1.56 0.56 -1.03
CA ASP A 322 1.30 1.92 -0.53
C ASP A 322 0.02 2.05 0.32
N VAL A 323 -0.96 1.18 0.10
CA VAL A 323 -2.14 1.05 0.98
C VAL A 323 -1.76 0.73 2.43
N ALA A 324 -0.55 0.22 2.68
CA ALA A 324 -0.07 -0.02 4.03
C ALA A 324 -0.01 1.27 4.85
N GLU A 325 0.32 2.41 4.24
CA GLU A 325 0.28 3.72 4.90
C GLU A 325 -1.16 4.13 5.24
N VAL A 326 -2.12 3.79 4.38
CA VAL A 326 -3.56 4.03 4.65
C VAL A 326 -4.05 3.17 5.81
N SER A 327 -3.60 1.92 5.91
CA SER A 327 -3.99 1.02 7.01
C SER A 327 -3.58 1.52 8.40
N ARG A 328 -2.64 2.48 8.48
CA ARG A 328 -2.22 3.08 9.75
C ARG A 328 -3.17 4.17 10.23
N VAL A 329 -4.03 4.68 9.36
CA VAL A 329 -4.98 5.76 9.68
C VAL A 329 -6.44 5.34 9.64
N VAL A 330 -6.78 4.33 8.83
CA VAL A 330 -8.14 3.83 8.66
C VAL A 330 -8.10 2.29 8.61
N PRO A 331 -9.01 1.57 9.30
CA PRO A 331 -9.08 0.12 9.22
C PRO A 331 -9.22 -0.35 7.77
N THR A 332 -8.30 -1.20 7.32
CA THR A 332 -8.14 -1.51 5.90
C THR A 332 -7.97 -3.02 5.67
N ILE A 333 -8.53 -3.52 4.57
CA ILE A 333 -8.21 -4.86 4.03
C ILE A 333 -7.77 -4.77 2.57
N ARG A 334 -6.88 -5.69 2.19
CA ARG A 334 -6.43 -5.89 0.81
C ARG A 334 -6.27 -7.39 0.53
N PRO A 335 -7.36 -8.16 0.41
CA PRO A 335 -7.31 -9.52 -0.09
C PRO A 335 -6.70 -9.63 -1.49
N THR A 336 -6.22 -10.83 -1.81
CA THR A 336 -6.00 -11.26 -3.20
C THR A 336 -7.13 -12.19 -3.63
N PHE A 337 -7.47 -12.22 -4.91
CA PHE A 337 -8.45 -13.15 -5.48
C PHE A 337 -7.90 -13.88 -6.70
N TYR A 338 -8.19 -15.18 -6.79
CA TYR A 338 -7.85 -15.99 -7.96
C TYR A 338 -8.60 -15.51 -9.20
N ILE A 339 -7.95 -15.53 -10.37
CA ILE A 339 -8.56 -15.10 -11.64
C ILE A 339 -8.67 -16.21 -12.69
N GLY A 340 -8.47 -17.47 -12.33
CA GLY A 340 -8.52 -18.57 -13.30
C GLY A 340 -7.20 -18.89 -14.01
N THR A 341 -6.05 -18.46 -13.47
CA THR A 341 -4.72 -18.81 -14.02
C THR A 341 -3.68 -19.02 -12.92
N ASP A 342 -2.74 -19.94 -13.18
CA ASP A 342 -1.53 -20.14 -12.38
C ASP A 342 -0.35 -19.24 -12.82
N ALA A 343 -0.54 -18.46 -13.90
CA ALA A 343 0.47 -17.50 -14.36
C ALA A 343 0.75 -16.44 -13.28
N LYS A 344 2.02 -16.13 -13.04
CA LYS A 344 2.38 -15.21 -11.95
C LYS A 344 2.12 -13.75 -12.34
N PRO A 345 1.64 -12.89 -11.41
CA PRO A 345 1.60 -11.46 -11.65
C PRO A 345 2.97 -10.93 -12.08
N GLY A 346 2.98 -10.11 -13.12
CA GLY A 346 4.20 -9.58 -13.75
C GLY A 346 4.58 -10.27 -15.07
N THR A 347 3.95 -11.38 -15.44
CA THR A 347 4.20 -12.07 -16.72
C THR A 347 3.17 -11.71 -17.80
N GLU A 348 3.54 -11.99 -19.06
CA GLU A 348 2.68 -11.75 -20.23
C GLU A 348 1.44 -12.66 -20.24
N GLU A 349 1.60 -13.89 -19.75
CA GLU A 349 0.51 -14.86 -19.61
C GLU A 349 -0.53 -14.36 -18.60
N PHE A 350 -0.09 -13.76 -17.49
CA PHE A 350 -1.02 -13.18 -16.52
C PHE A 350 -1.77 -11.97 -17.09
N LYS A 351 -1.11 -11.11 -17.89
CA LYS A 351 -1.76 -10.00 -18.58
C LYS A 351 -2.87 -10.49 -19.51
N THR A 352 -2.59 -11.54 -20.27
CA THR A 352 -3.56 -12.16 -21.19
C THR A 352 -4.74 -12.74 -20.40
N ALA A 353 -4.46 -13.43 -19.27
CA ALA A 353 -5.51 -13.96 -18.40
C ALA A 353 -6.42 -12.87 -17.81
N CYS A 354 -5.89 -11.68 -17.54
CA CYS A 354 -6.64 -10.56 -16.95
C CYS A 354 -7.78 -9.99 -17.81
N LYS A 355 -7.90 -10.42 -19.08
CA LYS A 355 -8.96 -10.01 -20.01
C LYS A 355 -9.99 -11.12 -20.28
N THR A 356 -9.83 -12.28 -19.64
CA THR A 356 -10.70 -13.44 -19.91
C THR A 356 -12.03 -13.31 -19.17
N ASN A 357 -13.10 -13.86 -19.75
CA ASN A 357 -14.40 -13.95 -19.07
C ASN A 357 -14.30 -14.65 -17.70
N THR A 358 -13.41 -15.64 -17.57
CA THR A 358 -13.12 -16.31 -16.29
C THR A 358 -12.56 -15.34 -15.26
N ALA A 359 -11.63 -14.45 -15.64
CA ALA A 359 -11.06 -13.47 -14.74
C ALA A 359 -12.11 -12.43 -14.30
N HIS A 360 -12.95 -11.95 -15.23
CA HIS A 360 -14.08 -11.06 -14.91
C HIS A 360 -15.09 -11.73 -13.97
N HIS A 361 -15.40 -13.01 -14.18
CA HIS A 361 -16.28 -13.77 -13.28
C HIS A 361 -15.79 -13.74 -11.82
N TYR A 362 -14.51 -14.05 -11.60
CA TYR A 362 -13.92 -13.99 -10.25
C TYR A 362 -13.84 -12.56 -9.69
N ALA A 363 -13.53 -11.57 -10.52
CA ALA A 363 -13.51 -10.16 -10.13
C ALA A 363 -14.89 -9.71 -9.63
N LEU A 364 -15.95 -9.97 -10.39
CA LEU A 364 -17.32 -9.60 -10.02
C LEU A 364 -17.81 -10.35 -8.77
N ALA A 365 -17.41 -11.61 -8.58
CA ALA A 365 -17.70 -12.36 -7.35
C ALA A 365 -16.98 -11.75 -6.13
N MET A 366 -15.72 -11.32 -6.28
CA MET A 366 -14.99 -10.60 -5.23
C MET A 366 -15.61 -9.23 -4.94
N ALA A 367 -16.09 -8.52 -5.96
CA ALA A 367 -16.77 -7.25 -5.80
C ALA A 367 -18.06 -7.38 -4.99
N LYS A 368 -18.85 -8.43 -5.23
CA LYS A 368 -20.03 -8.78 -4.41
C LYS A 368 -19.63 -9.02 -2.96
N ALA A 369 -18.59 -9.83 -2.72
CA ALA A 369 -18.11 -10.12 -1.37
C ALA A 369 -17.65 -8.85 -0.62
N LEU A 370 -16.89 -7.96 -1.28
CA LEU A 370 -16.50 -6.66 -0.70
C LEU A 370 -17.70 -5.76 -0.41
N ALA A 371 -18.67 -5.68 -1.33
CA ALA A 371 -19.87 -4.88 -1.14
C ALA A 371 -20.68 -5.40 0.07
N MET A 372 -20.87 -6.71 0.19
CA MET A 372 -21.54 -7.33 1.32
C MET A 372 -20.83 -7.04 2.66
N THR A 373 -19.49 -7.06 2.69
CA THR A 373 -18.71 -6.71 3.88
C THR A 373 -18.86 -5.24 4.26
N ALA A 374 -18.91 -4.35 3.28
CA ALA A 374 -19.22 -2.95 3.54
C ALA A 374 -20.65 -2.76 4.05
N VAL A 375 -21.63 -3.53 3.55
CA VAL A 375 -23.01 -3.52 4.06
C VAL A 375 -23.05 -3.91 5.54
N ASP A 376 -22.31 -4.96 5.95
CA ASP A 376 -22.23 -5.37 7.36
C ASP A 376 -21.78 -4.23 8.28
N VAL A 377 -20.81 -3.43 7.82
CA VAL A 377 -20.25 -2.30 8.56
C VAL A 377 -21.17 -1.08 8.53
N LEU A 378 -21.83 -0.81 7.40
CA LEU A 378 -22.80 0.29 7.28
C LEU A 378 -24.01 0.05 8.18
N HIS A 379 -24.47 -1.21 8.28
CA HIS A 379 -25.69 -1.56 9.01
C HIS A 379 -25.46 -1.79 10.51
N THR A 380 -24.26 -2.25 10.91
CA THR A 380 -23.99 -2.67 12.29
C THR A 380 -22.94 -1.76 12.97
N PRO A 381 -23.37 -0.78 13.80
CA PRO A 381 -22.45 0.14 14.47
C PRO A 381 -21.41 -0.55 15.37
N ASP A 382 -21.80 -1.63 16.04
CA ASP A 382 -20.91 -2.38 16.93
C ASP A 382 -19.78 -3.07 16.15
N THR A 383 -20.09 -3.57 14.95
CA THR A 383 -19.08 -4.11 14.03
C THR A 383 -18.07 -3.03 13.66
N LEU A 384 -18.54 -1.81 13.33
CA LEU A 384 -17.63 -0.71 13.01
C LEU A 384 -16.77 -0.30 14.22
N ALA A 385 -17.35 -0.26 15.43
CA ALA A 385 -16.61 0.05 16.64
C ALA A 385 -15.51 -0.99 16.91
N THR A 386 -15.83 -2.28 16.75
CA THR A 386 -14.88 -3.39 16.91
C THR A 386 -13.73 -3.30 15.90
N VAL A 387 -14.04 -3.04 14.63
CA VAL A 387 -13.06 -2.85 13.55
C VAL A 387 -12.10 -1.69 13.86
N LYS A 388 -12.61 -0.58 14.41
CA LYS A 388 -11.79 0.58 14.79
C LYS A 388 -10.91 0.31 16.02
N GLU A 389 -11.45 -0.36 17.03
CA GLU A 389 -10.67 -0.69 18.23
C GLU A 389 -9.54 -1.68 17.90
N GLU A 390 -9.76 -2.63 16.99
CA GLU A 390 -8.70 -3.53 16.53
C GLU A 390 -7.51 -2.79 15.92
N LEU A 391 -7.77 -1.76 15.09
CA LEU A 391 -6.70 -0.93 14.54
C LEU A 391 -5.96 -0.18 15.66
N ARG A 392 -6.69 0.42 16.60
CA ARG A 392 -6.10 1.14 17.74
C ARG A 392 -5.17 0.23 18.54
N ALA A 393 -5.66 -0.95 18.91
CA ALA A 393 -4.89 -1.96 19.63
C ALA A 393 -3.66 -2.44 18.85
N SER A 394 -3.78 -2.61 17.53
CA SER A 394 -2.66 -3.01 16.66
C SER A 394 -1.55 -1.97 16.61
N LEU A 395 -1.91 -0.69 16.51
CA LEU A 395 -0.96 0.43 16.56
C LEU A 395 -0.27 0.53 17.92
N GLU A 396 -1.02 0.42 19.01
CA GLU A 396 -0.45 0.42 20.36
C GLU A 396 0.53 -0.74 20.57
N LYS A 397 0.19 -1.94 20.07
CA LYS A 397 1.05 -3.11 20.16
C LYS A 397 2.35 -2.91 19.41
N GLU A 398 2.33 -2.31 18.22
CA GLU A 398 3.54 -2.06 17.44
C GLU A 398 4.45 -1.02 18.11
N VAL A 399 3.89 0.00 18.76
CA VAL A 399 4.66 1.00 19.53
C VAL A 399 5.31 0.35 20.76
N LYS A 400 4.59 -0.52 21.47
CA LYS A 400 5.09 -1.22 22.68
C LYS A 400 6.09 -2.34 22.34
N SER A 401 6.09 -2.85 21.11
CA SER A 401 6.94 -3.96 20.69
C SER A 401 8.41 -3.54 20.67
N LYS A 402 9.18 -4.05 21.65
CA LYS A 402 10.64 -4.01 21.61
C LYS A 402 11.14 -5.22 20.83
N PHE A 403 11.67 -5.00 19.64
CA PHE A 403 12.38 -6.05 18.93
C PHE A 403 13.82 -6.11 19.45
N THR A 404 14.12 -7.09 20.30
CA THR A 404 15.47 -7.43 20.75
C THR A 404 15.95 -8.66 19.98
N PRO A 405 16.84 -8.50 18.99
CA PRO A 405 17.26 -9.60 18.10
C PRO A 405 18.23 -10.57 18.76
N PHE A 406 18.87 -10.15 19.85
CA PHE A 406 19.79 -10.95 20.65
C PHE A 406 19.39 -10.83 22.12
N PRO A 407 19.45 -11.90 22.94
CA PRO A 407 19.45 -11.74 24.38
C PRO A 407 20.71 -10.95 24.75
N VAL A 408 20.56 -9.65 25.02
CA VAL A 408 21.64 -8.84 25.55
C VAL A 408 21.72 -9.16 27.04
N GLN A 409 22.78 -9.84 27.47
CA GLN A 409 23.22 -9.65 28.86
C GLN A 409 23.57 -8.17 28.98
N GLU A 410 22.81 -7.44 29.79
CA GLU A 410 23.00 -6.01 30.06
C GLU A 410 24.45 -5.77 30.48
N THR A 411 25.28 -5.40 29.53
CA THR A 411 26.56 -4.75 29.78
C THR A 411 26.30 -3.27 29.53
N ASN A 412 26.61 -2.45 30.53
CA ASN A 412 26.28 -1.02 30.62
C ASN A 412 26.67 -0.23 29.36
N VAL A 413 25.75 -0.08 28.39
CA VAL A 413 25.90 0.82 27.24
C VAL A 413 25.12 2.10 27.51
N ASN A 414 25.66 2.94 28.38
CA ASN A 414 25.07 4.24 28.77
C ASN A 414 25.71 5.42 28.01
N ARG A 415 26.13 5.25 26.73
CA ARG A 415 26.93 6.28 26.03
C ARG A 415 26.44 6.79 24.68
N TYR A 416 25.32 6.33 24.14
CA TYR A 416 24.77 6.91 22.91
C TYR A 416 23.24 6.99 22.98
N LEU A 417 22.73 7.89 23.83
CA LEU A 417 21.37 8.39 23.72
C LEU A 417 21.43 9.73 22.97
N ILE A 418 21.10 9.69 21.67
CA ILE A 418 20.69 10.89 20.95
C ILE A 418 19.26 11.17 21.39
N GLN A 419 19.02 12.33 21.99
CA GLN A 419 17.68 12.82 22.30
C GLN A 419 16.86 12.92 21.00
N THR A 420 15.96 11.96 20.80
CA THR A 420 14.86 12.07 19.83
C THR A 420 13.54 12.12 20.58
N GLU A 421 13.38 13.13 21.42
CA GLU A 421 12.06 13.55 21.86
C GLU A 421 11.46 14.42 20.75
N MET A 422 10.50 13.85 20.00
CA MET A 422 9.47 14.68 19.40
C MET A 422 8.47 15.02 20.51
N PRO A 423 8.02 16.28 20.65
CA PRO A 423 7.12 16.67 21.71
C PRO A 423 5.82 15.88 21.61
N PHE A 424 5.57 15.09 22.65
CA PHE A 424 4.31 14.43 22.93
C PHE A 424 3.39 15.49 23.53
N ASP A 425 2.40 15.97 22.78
CA ASP A 425 1.35 16.80 23.36
C ASP A 425 0.23 15.88 23.86
N SER A 426 0.35 15.49 25.14
CA SER A 426 -0.68 14.75 25.86
C SER A 426 -1.74 15.73 26.37
N GLY A 427 -2.82 15.96 25.62
CA GLY A 427 -3.91 16.77 26.14
C GLY A 427 -5.08 16.99 25.18
N ALA A 428 -6.20 16.34 25.50
CA ALA A 428 -7.58 16.78 25.27
C ALA A 428 -8.03 17.24 23.86
N VAL A 429 -8.96 16.45 23.32
CA VAL A 429 -10.23 16.85 22.67
C VAL A 429 -10.46 18.38 22.56
N GLY A 430 -10.52 18.92 21.35
CA GLY A 430 -11.05 20.28 21.13
C GLY A 430 -10.56 20.96 19.86
N TRP A 431 -11.46 21.15 18.89
CA TRP A 431 -11.24 21.99 17.71
C TRP A 431 -11.34 23.48 18.07
N ALA A 432 -10.27 24.25 17.88
CA ALA A 432 -10.22 25.71 17.66
C ALA A 432 -8.74 26.10 17.48
N LYS A 433 -8.27 27.04 16.65
CA LYS A 433 -8.78 28.01 15.65
C LYS A 433 -7.56 28.34 14.75
N PRO A 434 -7.76 28.91 13.54
CA PRO A 434 -6.66 29.32 12.67
C PRO A 434 -6.12 30.69 13.10
N VAL A 435 -4.82 30.92 12.94
CA VAL A 435 -4.24 32.27 13.00
C VAL A 435 -3.28 32.43 11.83
N CYS A 436 -3.66 33.39 10.99
CA CYS A 436 -2.94 34.19 9.98
C CYS A 436 -1.73 33.61 9.25
#